data_AF-A0A161RG94-F1
#
_entry.id   AF-A0A161RG94-F1
#
_cell.length_a   1.000
_cell.length_b   1.000
_cell.length_c   1.000
_cell.angle_alpha   90.00
_cell.angle_beta   90.00
_cell.angle_gamma   90.00
#
_symmetry.space_group_name_H-M   'P 1'
#
loop_
_entity.id
_entity.type
_entity.pdbx_description
1 polymer ?
#
loop_
_entity_poly.entity_id
_entity_poly.type
_entity_poly.pdbx_seq_one_letter_code
_entity_poly.pdbx_strand_id
1 'polypeptide(L)' 'MTEQLADVPWGLVWPLIAIQLVLMTAALIDLNRKRSTNGPVILWVFIIIFINTIGPVLYFTVGRRHS' A
#
# COMPACT_ATOMS: atom_id res chain seq x y z
N MET A 1 -12.38 -13.53 -27.00
CA MET A 1 -11.31 -13.10 -26.08
C MET A 1 -11.60 -11.70 -25.52
N THR A 2 -11.77 -10.67 -26.36
CA THR A 2 -12.11 -9.29 -25.92
C THR A 2 -13.45 -9.18 -25.19
N GLU A 3 -14.44 -9.99 -25.60
CA GLU A 3 -15.77 -10.08 -24.99
C GLU A 3 -15.73 -10.38 -23.48
N GLN A 4 -14.73 -11.15 -23.00
CA GLN A 4 -14.62 -11.55 -21.60
C GLN A 4 -14.12 -10.43 -20.68
N LEU A 5 -13.37 -9.47 -21.22
CA LEU A 5 -12.87 -8.32 -20.47
C LEU A 5 -13.91 -7.20 -20.38
N ALA A 6 -14.81 -7.11 -21.35
CA ALA A 6 -15.89 -6.11 -21.36
C ALA A 6 -16.88 -6.32 -20.20
N ASP A 7 -17.06 -7.56 -19.75
CA ASP A 7 -17.99 -7.94 -18.68
C ASP A 7 -17.42 -7.72 -17.26
N VAL A 8 -16.14 -7.34 -17.16
CA VAL A 8 -15.54 -6.99 -15.87
C VAL A 8 -16.16 -5.69 -15.36
N PRO A 9 -16.59 -5.61 -14.08
CA PRO A 9 -17.15 -4.39 -13.51
C PRO A 9 -16.04 -3.37 -13.23
N TRP A 10 -15.50 -2.75 -14.28
CA TRP A 10 -14.41 -1.78 -14.22
C TRP A 10 -14.71 -0.60 -13.30
N GLY A 11 -15.99 -0.24 -13.13
CA GLY A 11 -16.45 0.76 -12.18
C GLY A 11 -16.15 0.44 -10.71
N LEU A 12 -15.97 -0.84 -10.34
CA LEU A 12 -15.55 -1.27 -9.01
C LEU A 12 -14.03 -1.48 -8.91
N VAL A 13 -13.42 -1.98 -9.98
CA VAL A 13 -11.98 -2.29 -10.01
C VAL A 13 -11.12 -1.03 -9.91
N TRP A 14 -11.44 0.02 -10.67
CA TRP A 14 -10.67 1.26 -10.67
C TRP A 14 -10.58 1.93 -9.28
N PRO A 15 -11.69 2.10 -8.53
CA PRO A 15 -11.62 2.62 -7.16
C PRO A 15 -10.73 1.79 -6.23
N LEU A 16 -10.79 0.46 -6.30
CA LEU A 16 -9.97 -0.41 -5.46
C LEU A 16 -8.48 -0.23 -5.74
N ILE A 17 -8.09 -0.17 -7.01
CA ILE A 17 -6.71 0.10 -7.42
C ILE A 17 -6.28 1.50 -6.95
N ALA A 18 -7.13 2.50 -7.12
CA ALA A 18 -6.83 3.87 -6.69
C ALA A 18 -6.57 3.95 -5.18
N ILE A 19 -7.41 3.31 -4.36
CA ILE A 19 -7.22 3.25 -2.89
C ILE A 19 -5.89 2.56 -2.56
N GLN A 20 -5.59 1.43 -3.20
CA GLN A 20 -4.34 0.71 -2.98
C GLN A 20 -3.13 1.58 -3.31
N LEU A 21 -3.13 2.27 -4.46
CA LEU A 21 -2.02 3.13 -4.87
C LEU A 21 -1.86 4.35 -3.95
N VAL A 22 -2.96 4.99 -3.56
CA VAL A 22 -2.93 6.10 -2.61
C VAL A 22 -2.36 5.65 -1.26
N LEU A 23 -2.80 4.50 -0.76
CA LEU A 23 -2.33 3.98 0.51
C LEU A 23 -0.85 3.59 0.46
N MET A 24 -0.42 2.92 -0.61
CA MET A 24 0.97 2.52 -0.82
C MET A 24 1.89 3.73 -0.93
N THR A 25 1.53 4.72 -1.76
CA THR A 25 2.34 5.94 -1.93
C THR A 25 2.40 6.75 -0.66
N ALA A 26 1.27 6.92 0.05
CA ALA A 26 1.25 7.58 1.35
C ALA A 26 2.17 6.87 2.38
N ALA A 27 2.15 5.53 2.42
CA ALA A 27 3.00 4.76 3.32
C ALA A 27 4.49 4.92 3.00
N LEU A 28 4.87 4.88 1.72
CA LEU A 28 6.26 5.10 1.30
C LEU A 28 6.74 6.53 1.59
N ILE A 29 5.89 7.53 1.36
CA ILE A 29 6.21 8.93 1.68
C ILE A 29 6.39 9.11 3.19
N ASP A 30 5.48 8.57 4.01
CA ASP A 30 5.58 8.63 5.48
C ASP A 30 6.83 7.90 5.99
N LEU A 31 7.15 6.73 5.41
CA LEU A 31 8.35 5.96 5.71
C LEU A 31 9.63 6.74 5.41
N ASN A 32 9.69 7.44 4.27
CA ASN A 32 10.85 8.25 3.92
C ASN A 32 11.02 9.48 4.83
N ARG A 33 9.93 10.05 5.34
CA ARG A 33 9.99 11.22 6.24
C ARG A 33 10.41 10.85 7.66
N LYS A 34 10.24 9.60 8.09
CA LYS A 34 10.52 9.16 9.47
C LYS A 34 11.86 8.44 9.56
N ARG A 35 12.71 8.92 10.48
CA ARG A 35 14.00 8.25 10.79
C ARG A 35 13.88 7.03 11.70
N SER A 36 12.74 6.84 12.38
CA SER A 36 12.54 5.74 13.32
C SER A 36 11.20 5.04 13.05
N THR A 37 11.29 3.76 12.70
CA THR A 37 10.17 2.83 12.54
C THR A 37 10.30 1.69 13.53
N ASN A 38 9.21 0.95 13.78
CA ASN A 38 9.27 -0.28 14.56
C ASN A 38 9.95 -1.37 13.73
N GLY A 39 11.28 -1.47 13.84
CA GLY A 39 12.14 -2.34 13.03
C GLY A 39 12.84 -1.61 11.89
N PRO A 40 13.63 -2.34 11.06
CA PRO A 40 14.42 -1.75 9.97
C PRO A 40 13.55 -1.09 8.90
N VAL A 41 13.95 0.10 8.44
CA VAL A 41 13.24 0.85 7.37
C VAL A 41 13.10 0.00 6.10
N ILE A 42 14.15 -0.73 5.73
CA ILE A 42 14.16 -1.56 4.52
C ILE A 42 13.11 -2.67 4.56
N LEU A 43 12.88 -3.27 5.74
CA LEU A 43 11.86 -4.30 5.92
C LEU A 43 10.46 -3.73 5.63
N TRP A 44 10.19 -2.50 6.06
CA TRP A 44 8.91 -1.85 5.78
C TRP A 44 8.71 -1.52 4.29
N VAL A 45 9.78 -1.17 3.56
CA VAL A 45 9.70 -0.98 2.09
C VAL A 45 9.22 -2.26 1.42
N PHE A 46 9.81 -3.42 1.76
CA PHE A 46 9.40 -4.71 1.21
C PHE A 46 7.96 -5.05 1.59
N ILE A 47 7.58 -4.88 2.84
CA ILE A 47 6.20 -5.17 3.30
C ILE A 47 5.18 -4.33 2.53
N ILE A 48 5.42 -3.03 2.37
CA ILE A 48 4.52 -2.09 1.70
C ILE A 48 4.32 -2.45 0.22
N ILE A 49 5.38 -2.90 -0.48
CA ILE A 49 5.33 -3.18 -1.91
C ILE A 49 4.80 -4.59 -2.21
N PHE A 50 5.19 -5.59 -1.43
CA PHE A 50 4.92 -7.00 -1.77
C PHE A 50 3.65 -7.58 -1.14
N ILE A 51 3.11 -6.97 -0.08
CA ILE A 51 1.92 -7.49 0.64
C ILE A 51 0.63 -6.75 0.23
N ASN A 52 0.61 -6.12 -0.96
CA ASN A 52 -0.53 -5.36 -1.49
C ASN A 52 -1.11 -4.40 -0.44
N THR A 53 -2.43 -4.25 -0.33
CA THR A 53 -3.09 -3.35 0.63
C THR A 53 -2.75 -3.65 2.09
N ILE A 54 -2.45 -4.90 2.45
CA ILE A 54 -2.12 -5.27 3.83
C ILE A 54 -0.78 -4.65 4.26
N GLY A 55 0.19 -4.56 3.36
CA GLY A 55 1.51 -3.99 3.66
C GLY A 55 1.48 -2.54 4.18
N PRO A 56 0.91 -1.59 3.42
CA PRO A 56 0.67 -0.22 3.86
C PRO A 56 -0.18 -0.12 5.14
N VAL A 57 -1.23 -0.95 5.28
CA VAL A 57 -2.05 -0.96 6.52
C VAL A 57 -1.22 -1.37 7.73
N LEU A 58 -0.39 -2.41 7.60
CA LEU A 58 0.52 -2.85 8.66
C LEU A 58 1.57 -1.79 8.99
N TYR A 59 2.09 -1.08 7.97
CA TYR A 59 2.99 0.04 8.21
C TYR A 59 2.31 1.12 9.06
N PHE A 60 1.11 1.57 8.70
CA PHE A 60 0.43 2.64 9.44
C PHE A 60 0.00 2.23 10.86
N THR A 61 -0.35 0.96 11.08
CA THR A 61 -0.83 0.45 12.36
C THR A 61 0.29 0.01 13.29
N VAL A 62 1.33 -0.66 12.77
CA VAL A 62 2.41 -1.26 13.55
C VAL A 62 3.77 -0.65 13.23
N GLY A 63 4.10 -0.43 11.96
CA GLY A 63 5.43 0.05 11.56
C GLY A 63 5.72 1.51 11.94
N ARG A 64 4.67 2.32 11.98
CA ARG A 64 4.72 3.74 12.27
C ARG A 64 4.89 3.97 13.77
N ARG A 65 6.12 4.31 14.17
CA ARG A 65 6.40 4.68 15.55
C ARG A 65 5.85 6.08 15.83
N HIS A 66 4.93 6.16 16.78
CA HIS A 66 4.46 7.40 17.38
C HIS A 66 5.39 7.71 18.54
N SER A 67 6.41 8.54 18.29
CA SER A 67 7.33 8.99 19.34
C SER A 67 6.87 10.30 19.94
#